data_AF-A0A945HF69-F1
#
_entry.id   AF-A0A945HF69-F1
#
_cell.length_a   1.000
_cell.length_b   1.000
_cell.length_c   1.000
_cell.angle_alpha   90.00
_cell.angle_beta   90.00
_cell.angle_gamma   90.00
#
_symmetry.space_group_name_H-M   'P 1'
#
loop_
_entity.id
_entity.type
_entity.pdbx_description
1 polymer ?
#
loop_
_entity_poly.entity_id
_entity_poly.type
_entity_poly.pdbx_seq_one_letter_code
_entity_poly.pdbx_strand_id
1 'polypeptide(L)'
;MTPPITIISGDDESLIAEAVRAAVEAALGTEDRSLALEELTEEEYRTEDGFEIARLVDAAQTPPFLTGRRVVVGRHLGRFTNREAVAPLVAYLESPLETTSLVVIWEKGRAPTQQKLNPIPKDLVTAVAAAGGEVQKV
;
A
#
# COMPACT_ATOMS: atom_id res chain seq x y z
N MET A 1 13.97 0.30 -14.66
CA MET A 1 12.63 0.91 -14.50
C MET A 1 12.41 1.08 -13.01
N THR A 2 11.95 2.25 -12.57
CA THR A 2 11.59 2.47 -11.16
C THR A 2 10.43 1.54 -10.79
N PRO A 3 10.45 0.88 -9.62
CA PRO A 3 9.33 0.05 -9.19
C PRO A 3 8.03 0.87 -9.10
N PRO A 4 6.88 0.30 -9.48
CA PRO A 4 5.61 1.00 -9.40
C PRO A 4 5.20 1.28 -7.95
N ILE A 5 4.62 2.47 -7.75
CA ILE A 5 3.91 2.86 -6.53
C ILE A 5 2.48 3.20 -6.95
N THR A 6 1.51 2.43 -6.46
CA THR A 6 0.10 2.59 -6.87
C THR A 6 -0.79 2.63 -5.65
N ILE A 7 -1.68 3.61 -5.59
CA ILE A 7 -2.84 3.58 -4.69
C ILE A 7 -4.06 3.11 -5.50
N ILE A 8 -4.70 2.04 -5.09
CA ILE A 8 -5.99 1.58 -5.62
C ILE A 8 -7.07 1.96 -4.61
N SER A 9 -8.10 2.69 -5.04
CA SER A 9 -9.18 3.13 -4.16
C SER A 9 -10.55 2.78 -4.74
N GLY A 10 -11.41 2.20 -3.91
CA GLY A 10 -12.76 1.80 -4.32
C GLY A 10 -13.57 1.24 -3.14
N ASP A 11 -14.86 1.05 -3.37
CA ASP A 11 -15.80 0.46 -2.41
C ASP A 11 -16.30 -0.95 -2.81
N ASP A 12 -16.10 -1.35 -4.07
CA ASP A 12 -16.49 -2.67 -4.58
C ASP A 12 -15.35 -3.68 -4.43
N GLU A 13 -15.57 -4.70 -3.62
CA GLU A 13 -14.54 -5.71 -3.30
C GLU A 13 -14.07 -6.50 -4.53
N SER A 14 -14.94 -6.71 -5.53
CA SER A 14 -14.58 -7.47 -6.73
C SER A 14 -13.69 -6.67 -7.67
N LEU A 15 -14.00 -5.39 -7.87
CA LEU A 15 -13.19 -4.49 -8.70
C LEU A 15 -11.83 -4.21 -8.04
N ILE A 16 -11.80 -4.05 -6.72
CA ILE A 16 -10.57 -3.91 -5.95
C ILE A 16 -9.71 -5.17 -6.10
N ALA A 17 -10.29 -6.36 -5.89
CA ALA A 17 -9.55 -7.62 -5.99
C ALA A 17 -8.95 -7.82 -7.40
N GLU A 18 -9.69 -7.48 -8.46
CA GLU A 18 -9.18 -7.53 -9.83
C GLU A 18 -8.01 -6.57 -10.04
N ALA A 19 -8.14 -5.31 -9.59
CA ALA A 19 -7.10 -4.30 -9.72
C ALA A 19 -5.84 -4.66 -8.91
N VAL A 20 -6.00 -5.16 -7.67
CA VAL A 20 -4.87 -5.63 -6.84
C VAL A 20 -4.14 -6.77 -7.55
N ARG A 21 -4.89 -7.76 -8.07
CA ARG A 21 -4.29 -8.89 -8.79
C ARG A 21 -3.47 -8.41 -9.98
N ALA A 22 -4.03 -7.51 -10.80
CA ALA A 22 -3.35 -6.95 -11.96
C ALA A 22 -2.08 -6.17 -11.58
N ALA A 23 -2.15 -5.32 -10.55
CA ALA A 23 -1.00 -4.54 -10.07
C ALA A 23 0.12 -5.45 -9.53
N VAL A 24 -0.25 -6.48 -8.76
CA VAL A 24 0.71 -7.45 -8.21
C VAL A 24 1.35 -8.29 -9.32
N GLU A 25 0.58 -8.77 -10.29
CA GLU A 25 1.12 -9.53 -11.44
C GLU A 25 2.11 -8.68 -12.25
N ALA A 26 1.77 -7.43 -12.53
CA ALA A 26 2.67 -6.50 -13.22
C ALA A 26 3.95 -6.22 -12.43
N ALA A 27 3.83 -6.01 -11.11
CA ALA A 27 4.96 -5.73 -10.23
C ALA A 27 5.90 -6.94 -10.02
N LEU A 28 5.34 -8.15 -9.91
CA LEU A 28 6.11 -9.38 -9.75
C LEU A 28 6.91 -9.71 -11.01
N GLY A 29 6.34 -9.51 -12.20
CA GLY A 29 6.94 -9.97 -13.45
C GLY A 29 7.21 -11.47 -13.40
N THR A 30 8.50 -11.85 -13.43
CA THR A 30 8.94 -13.26 -13.38
C THR A 30 9.36 -13.77 -12.00
N GLU A 31 9.28 -12.96 -10.93
CA GLU A 31 9.69 -13.40 -9.59
C GLU A 31 8.73 -14.45 -9.01
N ASP A 32 9.25 -15.30 -8.13
CA ASP A 32 8.43 -16.22 -7.36
C ASP A 32 7.55 -15.43 -6.37
N ARG A 33 6.23 -15.49 -6.56
CA ARG A 33 5.25 -14.82 -5.71
C ARG A 33 5.41 -15.18 -4.23
N SER A 34 5.75 -16.43 -3.92
CA SER A 34 5.89 -16.88 -2.52
C SER A 34 7.06 -16.26 -1.78
N LEU A 35 8.03 -15.70 -2.52
CA LEU A 35 9.22 -15.05 -1.98
C LEU A 35 9.15 -13.51 -2.11
N ALA A 36 8.61 -13.01 -3.21
CA ALA A 36 8.64 -11.60 -3.55
C ALA A 36 7.45 -10.80 -3.00
N LEU A 37 6.30 -11.43 -2.70
CA LEU A 37 5.08 -10.75 -2.27
C LEU A 37 4.90 -10.81 -0.75
N GLU A 38 4.72 -9.66 -0.13
CA GLU A 38 4.17 -9.53 1.23
C GLU A 38 2.85 -8.76 1.15
N GLU A 39 1.78 -9.31 1.73
CA GLU A 39 0.48 -8.65 1.86
C GLU A 39 0.19 -8.40 3.35
N LEU A 40 -0.07 -7.15 3.68
CA LEU A 40 -0.40 -6.67 5.01
C LEU A 40 -1.86 -6.21 5.03
N THR A 41 -2.57 -6.57 6.08
CA THR A 41 -3.96 -6.20 6.32
C THR A 41 -4.05 -5.31 7.56
N GLU A 42 -5.27 -4.89 7.90
CA GLU A 42 -5.52 -4.17 9.14
C GLU A 42 -5.06 -4.88 10.43
N GLU A 43 -4.86 -6.20 10.39
CA GLU A 43 -4.36 -6.95 11.55
C GLU A 43 -2.92 -6.55 11.87
N GLU A 44 -2.07 -6.41 10.84
CA GLU A 44 -0.66 -6.02 10.98
C GLU A 44 -0.48 -4.56 11.40
N TYR A 45 -1.51 -3.73 11.29
CA TYR A 45 -1.48 -2.33 11.72
C TYR A 45 -2.04 -2.11 13.11
N ARG A 46 -2.69 -3.12 13.70
CA ARG A 46 -3.44 -2.95 14.95
C ARG A 46 -2.49 -2.77 16.13
N THR A 47 -2.73 -1.75 16.95
CA THR A 47 -2.06 -1.47 18.22
C THR A 47 -3.08 -1.45 19.35
N GLU A 48 -2.62 -1.31 20.60
CA GLU A 48 -3.52 -1.15 21.76
C GLU A 48 -4.39 0.12 21.65
N ASP A 49 -3.85 1.17 21.02
CA ASP A 49 -4.48 2.49 20.89
C ASP A 49 -5.16 2.74 19.53
N GLY A 50 -5.13 1.77 18.60
CA GLY A 50 -5.79 1.89 17.30
C GLY A 50 -5.05 1.20 16.16
N PHE A 51 -4.67 1.99 15.14
CA PHE A 51 -4.00 1.50 13.95
C PHE A 51 -2.83 2.41 13.57
N GLU A 52 -1.68 1.81 13.26
CA GLU A 52 -0.45 2.51 12.87
C GLU A 52 0.13 1.96 11.56
N ILE A 53 0.56 2.86 10.67
CA ILE A 53 1.03 2.50 9.33
C ILE A 53 2.50 2.03 9.31
N ALA A 54 3.20 2.10 10.45
CA ALA A 54 4.63 1.82 10.55
C ALA A 54 5.01 0.45 9.94
N ARG A 55 4.20 -0.58 10.19
CA ARG A 55 4.47 -1.94 9.67
C ARG A 55 4.48 -2.04 8.14
N LEU A 56 3.69 -1.19 7.45
CA LEU A 56 3.71 -1.07 5.99
C LEU A 56 5.00 -0.40 5.51
N VAL A 57 5.44 0.65 6.21
CA VAL A 57 6.68 1.36 5.88
C VAL A 57 7.89 0.45 6.08
N ASP A 58 7.94 -0.29 7.20
CA ASP A 58 9.01 -1.26 7.47
C ASP A 58 9.10 -2.31 6.36
N ALA A 59 7.96 -2.87 5.94
CA ALA A 59 7.90 -3.81 4.83
C ALA A 59 8.43 -3.19 3.52
N ALA A 60 8.01 -1.96 3.22
CA ALA A 60 8.40 -1.28 2.00
C ALA A 60 9.90 -0.94 1.95
N GLN A 61 10.50 -0.62 3.10
CA GLN A 61 11.93 -0.30 3.26
C GLN A 61 12.81 -1.54 3.41
N THR A 62 12.24 -2.74 3.53
CA THR A 62 13.03 -3.98 3.65
C THR A 62 13.44 -4.49 2.26
N PRO A 63 14.76 -4.61 1.98
CA PRO A 63 15.22 -5.17 0.70
C PRO A 63 14.68 -6.58 0.43
N PRO A 64 14.54 -6.98 -0.86
CA PRO A 64 14.16 -8.33 -1.20
C PRO A 64 15.16 -9.36 -0.69
N PHE A 65 14.69 -10.57 -0.41
CA PHE A 65 15.50 -11.71 -0.01
C PHE A 65 15.25 -12.86 -0.99
N LEU A 66 16.32 -13.39 -1.61
CA LEU A 66 16.27 -14.44 -2.64
C LEU A 66 15.55 -14.08 -3.96
N THR A 67 15.15 -12.81 -4.14
CA THR A 67 14.49 -12.29 -5.34
C THR A 67 15.16 -11.00 -5.81
N GLY A 68 14.93 -10.61 -7.06
CA GLY A 68 15.45 -9.33 -7.60
C GLY A 68 14.64 -8.11 -7.17
N ARG A 69 13.42 -8.30 -6.68
CA ARG A 69 12.49 -7.26 -6.25
C ARG A 69 11.50 -7.77 -5.21
N ARG A 70 10.93 -6.84 -4.46
CA ARG A 70 9.86 -7.06 -3.48
C ARG A 70 8.59 -6.36 -3.96
N VAL A 71 7.43 -6.96 -3.70
CA VAL A 71 6.11 -6.35 -3.87
C VAL A 71 5.45 -6.33 -2.50
N VAL A 72 5.09 -5.15 -2.03
CA VAL A 72 4.39 -4.96 -0.76
C VAL A 72 2.99 -4.46 -1.05
N VAL A 73 1.99 -5.20 -0.59
CA VAL A 73 0.58 -4.81 -0.67
C VAL A 73 0.11 -4.44 0.72
N GLY A 74 -0.35 -3.20 0.90
CA GLY A 74 -1.04 -2.79 2.12
C GLY A 74 -2.54 -2.70 1.88
N ARG A 75 -3.36 -3.40 2.65
CA ARG A 75 -4.82 -3.41 2.54
C ARG A 75 -5.52 -2.62 3.64
N HIS A 76 -6.77 -2.20 3.41
CA HIS A 76 -7.59 -1.48 4.41
C HIS A 76 -7.03 -0.12 4.84
N LEU A 77 -6.26 0.57 3.99
CA LEU A 77 -5.66 1.86 4.34
C LEU A 77 -6.67 3.00 4.48
N GLY A 78 -7.96 2.78 4.18
CA GLY A 78 -9.04 3.71 4.49
C GLY A 78 -9.18 4.05 5.98
N ARG A 79 -8.45 3.34 6.86
CA ARG A 79 -8.30 3.63 8.29
C ARG A 79 -7.44 4.86 8.59
N PHE A 80 -6.49 5.21 7.71
CA PHE A 80 -5.50 6.27 7.95
C PHE A 80 -5.94 7.59 7.30
N THR A 81 -6.83 8.31 7.98
CA THR A 81 -7.64 9.37 7.35
C THR A 81 -7.05 10.78 7.48
N ASN A 82 -6.09 10.97 8.38
CA ASN A 82 -5.51 12.27 8.68
C ASN A 82 -4.02 12.32 8.30
N ARG A 83 -3.47 13.54 8.27
CA ARG A 83 -2.08 13.80 7.89
C ARG A 83 -1.07 13.03 8.76
N GLU A 84 -1.28 13.01 10.07
CA GLU A 84 -0.35 12.40 11.02
C GLU A 84 -0.30 10.88 10.83
N ALA A 85 -1.46 10.26 10.60
CA ALA A 85 -1.61 8.83 10.38
C ALA A 85 -0.87 8.31 9.14
N VAL A 86 -0.71 9.15 8.10
CA VAL A 86 0.02 8.80 6.87
C VAL A 86 1.41 9.42 6.79
N ALA A 87 1.82 10.24 7.77
CA ALA A 87 3.10 10.94 7.74
C ALA A 87 4.31 10.00 7.57
N PRO A 88 4.38 8.82 8.22
CA PRO A 88 5.48 7.88 7.99
C PRO A 88 5.55 7.37 6.54
N LEU A 89 4.39 7.13 5.92
CA LEU A 89 4.33 6.69 4.53
C LEU A 89 4.72 7.82 3.57
N VAL A 90 4.28 9.05 3.83
CA VAL A 90 4.70 10.23 3.07
C VAL A 90 6.22 10.41 3.13
N ALA A 91 6.82 10.28 4.31
CA ALA A 91 8.27 10.39 4.48
C ALA A 91 9.03 9.29 3.71
N TYR A 92 8.53 8.05 3.71
CA TYR A 92 9.10 6.97 2.89
C TYR A 92 9.12 7.31 1.39
N LEU A 93 8.05 7.93 0.89
CA LEU A 93 7.89 8.27 -0.54
C LEU A 93 8.85 9.37 -1.02
N GLU A 94 9.56 10.07 -0.13
CA GLU A 94 10.61 11.02 -0.52
C GLU A 94 11.83 10.32 -1.11
N SER A 95 12.10 9.07 -0.70
CA SER A 95 13.20 8.25 -1.19
C SER A 95 12.84 6.76 -1.07
N PRO A 96 11.88 6.27 -1.86
CA PRO A 96 11.41 4.89 -1.78
C PRO A 96 12.51 3.92 -2.20
N LEU A 97 12.46 2.69 -1.69
CA LEU A 97 13.47 1.70 -2.02
C LEU A 97 13.32 1.26 -3.49
N GLU A 98 14.38 1.43 -4.29
CA GLU A 98 14.37 1.15 -5.74
C GLU A 98 14.17 -0.33 -6.12
N THR A 99 14.12 -1.23 -5.13
CA THR A 99 13.84 -2.66 -5.32
C THR A 99 12.43 -3.06 -4.89
N THR A 100 11.62 -2.13 -4.37
CA THR A 100 10.30 -2.43 -3.81
C THR A 100 9.19 -1.76 -4.59
N SER A 101 8.29 -2.56 -5.16
CA SER A 101 6.99 -2.08 -5.64
C SER A 101 6.02 -1.97 -4.48
N LEU A 102 5.27 -0.87 -4.40
CA LEU A 102 4.31 -0.64 -3.32
C LEU A 102 2.90 -0.49 -3.89
N VAL A 103 1.98 -1.33 -3.44
CA VAL A 103 0.56 -1.29 -3.81
C VAL A 103 -0.26 -1.02 -2.55
N VAL A 104 -0.88 0.15 -2.49
CA VAL A 104 -1.68 0.59 -1.34
C VAL A 104 -3.17 0.53 -1.69
N ILE A 105 -3.94 -0.22 -0.92
CA ILE A 105 -5.38 -0.40 -1.14
C ILE A 105 -6.15 0.47 -0.16
N TRP A 106 -6.73 1.54 -0.71
CA TRP A 106 -7.57 2.48 -0.02
C TRP A 106 -9.03 2.01 -0.03
N GLU A 107 -9.29 0.99 0.78
CA GLU A 107 -10.59 0.36 1.01
C GLU A 107 -10.99 0.43 2.49
N LYS A 108 -12.25 0.09 2.80
CA LYS A 108 -12.78 0.14 4.17
C LYS A 108 -12.12 -0.89 5.08
N GLY A 109 -11.83 -0.48 6.32
CA GLY A 109 -11.49 -1.42 7.39
C GLY A 109 -12.65 -2.34 7.76
N ARG A 110 -12.32 -3.56 8.21
CA ARG A 110 -13.27 -4.64 8.51
C ARG A 110 -13.60 -4.77 10.01
N ALA A 111 -12.61 -4.67 10.90
CA ALA A 111 -12.74 -4.90 12.34
C ALA A 111 -12.03 -3.82 13.19
N PRO A 112 -12.76 -2.87 13.80
CA PRO A 112 -14.21 -2.68 13.69
C PRO A 112 -14.62 -2.22 12.28
N THR A 113 -15.86 -2.53 11.89
CA THR A 113 -16.36 -2.22 10.54
C THR A 113 -16.41 -0.73 10.30
N GLN A 114 -15.72 -0.29 9.25
CA GLN A 114 -15.71 1.10 8.82
C GLN A 114 -16.91 1.35 7.91
N GLN A 115 -17.83 2.22 8.36
CA GLN A 115 -19.10 2.48 7.68
C GLN A 115 -18.95 3.19 6.33
N LYS A 116 -17.91 4.02 6.19
CA LYS A 116 -17.66 4.82 4.98
C LYS A 116 -16.18 4.82 4.63
N LEU A 117 -15.88 4.71 3.35
CA LEU A 117 -14.53 4.93 2.87
C LEU A 117 -14.19 6.42 2.98
N ASN A 118 -13.15 6.73 3.75
CA ASN A 118 -12.67 8.10 3.88
C ASN A 118 -11.78 8.46 2.69
N PRO A 119 -11.75 9.74 2.27
CA PRO A 119 -10.90 10.16 1.16
C PRO A 119 -9.42 9.95 1.51
N ILE A 120 -8.60 9.71 0.48
CA ILE A 120 -7.15 9.66 0.61
C ILE A 120 -6.64 11.06 1.04
N PRO A 121 -5.79 11.17 2.07
CA PRO A 121 -5.17 12.44 2.45
C PRO A 121 -4.44 13.07 1.26
N LYS A 122 -4.65 14.38 1.05
CA LYS A 122 -4.07 15.11 -0.10
C LYS A 122 -2.54 15.01 -0.14
N ASP A 123 -1.91 15.08 1.02
CA ASP A 123 -0.44 15.02 1.14
C ASP A 123 0.10 13.67 0.67
N LEU A 124 -0.63 12.58 0.91
CA LEU A 124 -0.26 11.25 0.41
C LEU A 124 -0.40 11.18 -1.12
N VAL A 125 -1.48 11.75 -1.69
CA VAL A 125 -1.64 11.82 -3.15
C VAL A 125 -0.51 12.62 -3.79
N THR A 126 -0.13 13.76 -3.19
CA THR A 126 0.99 14.58 -3.66
C THR A 126 2.32 13.83 -3.56
N ALA A 127 2.58 13.12 -2.46
CA ALA A 127 3.81 12.36 -2.27
C ALA A 127 3.94 11.19 -3.27
N VAL A 128 2.85 10.46 -3.52
CA VAL A 128 2.82 9.39 -4.52
C VAL A 128 3.12 9.94 -5.92
N ALA A 129 2.50 11.06 -6.31
CA ALA A 129 2.79 11.70 -7.59
C ALA A 129 4.24 12.17 -7.71
N ALA A 130 4.81 12.73 -6.62
CA ALA A 130 6.22 13.16 -6.59
C ALA A 130 7.19 11.97 -6.71
N ALA A 131 6.83 10.81 -6.18
CA ALA A 131 7.57 9.56 -6.33
C ALA A 131 7.36 8.87 -7.69
N GLY A 132 6.58 9.48 -8.60
CA GLY A 132 6.27 8.93 -9.92
C GLY A 132 5.20 7.82 -9.90
N GLY A 133 4.49 7.66 -8.79
CA GLY A 133 3.37 6.74 -8.65
C GLY A 133 2.03 7.33 -9.10
N GLU A 134 0.98 6.52 -9.00
CA GLU A 134 -0.36 6.89 -9.46
C GLU A 134 -1.47 6.49 -8.48
N VAL A 135 -2.64 7.12 -8.66
CA VAL A 135 -3.87 6.77 -7.94
C VAL A 135 -4.89 6.24 -8.94
N GLN A 136 -5.21 4.96 -8.83
CA GLN A 136 -6.26 4.30 -9.60
C GLN A 136 -7.55 4.27 -8.78
N LYS A 137 -8.65 4.73 -9.37
CA LYS A 137 -9.99 4.59 -8.80
C LYS A 137 -10.73 3.48 -9.50
N VAL A 138 -11.38 2.61 -8.73
CA VAL A 138 -12.17 1.46 -9.20
C VAL A 138 -13.55 1.42 -8.56
#